data_AF-A0A2H0TC79-F1
#
_entry.id   AF-A0A2H0TC79-F1
#
_cell.length_a   1.000
_cell.length_b   1.000
_cell.length_c   1.000
_cell.angle_alpha   90.00
_cell.angle_beta   90.00
_cell.angle_gamma   90.00
#
_symmetry.space_group_name_H-M   'P 1'
#
loop_
_entity.id
_entity.type
_entity.pdbx_description
1 polymer ?
#
loop_
_entity_poly.entity_id
_entity_poly.type
_entity_poly.pdbx_seq_one_letter_code
_entity_poly.pdbx_strand_id
1 'polypeptide(L)'
;MHTRNKIFVGALAVVVAAVLWSLDGAFLRPRLASVSPTLVVFLEHALGFIILLPFLFIYKLELKKITRKQWGTIFWVALFGGALGTTFFTKALFLTGFVDISVVILLQKFQPIFAIILSAIILRER
;
A
#
# COMPACT_ATOMS: atom_id res chain seq x y z
N MET A 1 24.20 -12.66 18.87
CA MET A 1 23.21 -13.65 18.38
C MET A 1 21.79 -13.08 18.22
N HIS A 2 21.31 -12.16 19.06
CA HIS A 2 19.93 -11.65 19.03
C HIS A 2 19.55 -10.80 17.78
N THR A 3 20.51 -10.09 17.18
CA THR A 3 20.30 -9.27 15.96
C THR A 3 20.15 -10.09 14.68
N ARG A 4 20.83 -11.25 14.58
CA ARG A 4 20.80 -12.12 13.39
C ARG A 4 19.40 -12.72 13.16
N ASN A 5 18.71 -13.12 14.24
CA ASN A 5 17.34 -13.63 14.16
C ASN A 5 16.34 -12.54 13.73
N LYS A 6 16.50 -11.29 14.18
CA LYS A 6 15.63 -10.18 13.77
C LYS A 6 15.79 -9.85 12.28
N ILE A 7 17.02 -9.86 11.75
CA ILE A 7 17.28 -9.68 10.32
C ILE A 7 16.65 -10.80 9.50
N PHE A 8 16.79 -12.05 9.96
CA PHE A 8 16.19 -13.20 9.28
C PHE A 8 14.65 -13.13 9.24
N VAL A 9 14.01 -12.81 10.36
CA VAL A 9 12.55 -12.63 10.43
C VAL A 9 12.09 -11.47 9.56
N GLY A 10 12.82 -10.35 9.57
CA GLY A 10 12.52 -9.21 8.71
C GLY A 10 12.64 -9.54 7.22
N ALA A 11 13.70 -10.23 6.82
CA ALA A 11 13.89 -10.68 5.44
C ALA A 11 12.77 -11.65 5.00
N LEU A 12 12.39 -12.60 5.86
CA LEU A 12 11.30 -13.51 5.59
C LEU A 12 9.96 -12.78 5.42
N ALA A 13 9.68 -11.78 6.26
CA ALA A 13 8.48 -10.95 6.13
C ALA A 13 8.45 -10.20 4.79
N VAL A 14 9.58 -9.67 4.33
CA VAL A 14 9.70 -9.03 3.01
C VAL A 14 9.42 -10.03 1.88
N VAL A 15 9.96 -11.24 1.95
CA VAL A 15 9.71 -12.29 0.95
C VAL A 15 8.23 -12.65 0.90
N VAL A 16 7.60 -12.87 2.06
CA VAL A 16 6.16 -13.18 2.14
C VAL A 16 5.32 -12.04 1.57
N ALA A 17 5.64 -10.79 1.93
CA ALA A 17 4.94 -9.62 1.39
C ALA A 17 5.08 -9.51 -0.14
N ALA A 18 6.28 -9.77 -0.69
CA ALA A 18 6.51 -9.74 -2.13
C ALA A 18 5.71 -10.83 -2.88
N VAL A 19 5.64 -12.03 -2.31
CA VAL A 19 4.82 -13.13 -2.87
C VAL A 19 3.34 -12.77 -2.85
N LEU A 20 2.82 -12.27 -1.73
CA LEU A 20 1.43 -11.83 -1.62
C LEU A 20 1.10 -10.71 -2.61
N TRP A 21 2.02 -9.74 -2.76
CA TRP A 21 1.84 -8.63 -3.69
C TRP A 21 1.86 -9.08 -5.16
N SER A 22 2.73 -10.03 -5.51
CA SER A 22 2.77 -10.61 -6.84
C SER A 22 1.50 -11.43 -7.14
N LEU A 23 1.00 -12.21 -6.17
CA LEU A 23 -0.23 -12.97 -6.32
C LEU A 23 -1.44 -12.05 -6.56
N ASP A 24 -1.53 -10.96 -5.80
CA ASP A 24 -2.59 -9.97 -5.96
C ASP A 24 -2.59 -9.36 -7.38
N GLY A 25 -1.47 -8.75 -7.79
CA GLY A 25 -1.39 -8.05 -9.08
C GLY A 25 -1.42 -8.95 -10.31
N ALA A 26 -0.79 -10.14 -10.26
CA ALA A 26 -0.66 -11.02 -11.42
C ALA A 26 -1.81 -12.02 -11.58
N PHE A 27 -2.55 -12.33 -10.50
CA PHE A 27 -3.53 -13.42 -10.52
C PHE A 27 -4.91 -13.01 -10.00
N LEU A 28 -4.98 -12.24 -8.90
CA LEU A 28 -6.26 -11.88 -8.28
C LEU A 28 -6.95 -10.73 -9.01
N ARG A 29 -6.24 -9.62 -9.26
CA ARG A 29 -6.80 -8.42 -9.94
C ARG A 29 -7.29 -8.69 -11.37
N PRO A 30 -6.59 -9.46 -12.23
CA PRO A 30 -7.10 -9.80 -13.57
C PRO A 30 -8.45 -10.50 -13.57
N ARG A 31 -8.74 -11.31 -12.54
CA ARG A 31 -10.04 -12.01 -12.42
C ARG A 31 -11.18 -11.13 -11.93
N LEU A 32 -10.85 -10.00 -11.34
CA LEU A 32 -11.80 -8.98 -10.90
C LEU A 32 -11.97 -7.87 -11.95
N ALA A 33 -11.43 -8.05 -13.16
CA ALA A 33 -11.49 -7.08 -14.26
C ALA A 33 -12.92 -6.66 -14.66
N SER A 34 -13.91 -7.53 -14.41
CA SER A 34 -15.32 -7.27 -14.68
C SER A 34 -16.00 -6.36 -13.64
N VAL A 35 -15.35 -6.11 -12.50
CA VAL A 35 -15.84 -5.28 -11.40
C VAL A 35 -15.23 -3.87 -11.52
N SER A 36 -15.83 -2.83 -10.94
CA SER A 36 -15.20 -1.50 -10.98
C SER A 36 -13.89 -1.47 -10.18
N PRO A 37 -12.81 -0.83 -10.68
CA PRO A 37 -11.54 -0.72 -9.97
C PRO A 37 -11.68 -0.15 -8.55
N THR A 38 -12.55 0.84 -8.38
CA THR A 38 -12.84 1.46 -7.09
C THR A 38 -13.44 0.47 -6.10
N LEU A 39 -14.35 -0.39 -6.56
CA LEU A 39 -14.96 -1.40 -5.68
C LEU A 39 -13.96 -2.49 -5.29
N VAL A 40 -13.09 -2.91 -6.22
CA VAL A 40 -12.00 -3.86 -5.93
C VAL A 40 -11.11 -3.33 -4.80
N VAL A 41 -10.66 -2.08 -4.91
CA VAL A 41 -9.81 -1.45 -3.90
C VAL A 41 -10.54 -1.22 -2.59
N PHE A 42 -11.82 -0.83 -2.63
CA PHE A 42 -12.63 -0.69 -1.42
C PHE A 42 -12.73 -2.01 -0.66
N LEU A 43 -13.03 -3.12 -1.36
CA LEU A 43 -13.12 -4.45 -0.75
C LEU A 43 -11.76 -4.90 -0.19
N GLU A 44 -10.67 -4.65 -0.89
CA GLU A 44 -9.31 -4.92 -0.41
C GLU A 44 -9.01 -4.20 0.92
N HIS A 45 -9.32 -2.90 1.00
CA HIS A 45 -9.14 -2.13 2.23
C HIS A 45 -10.12 -2.52 3.33
N ALA A 46 -11.36 -2.88 2.99
CA ALA A 46 -12.36 -3.34 3.94
C ALA A 46 -11.94 -4.69 4.57
N LEU A 47 -11.46 -5.63 3.76
CA LEU A 47 -10.92 -6.90 4.25
C LEU A 47 -9.67 -6.68 5.11
N GLY A 48 -8.73 -5.84 4.65
CA GLY A 48 -7.56 -5.46 5.43
C GLY A 48 -7.95 -4.83 6.77
N PHE A 49 -8.95 -3.96 6.78
CA PHE A 49 -9.48 -3.35 7.98
C PHE A 49 -10.10 -4.38 8.93
N ILE A 50 -10.91 -5.33 8.43
CA ILE A 50 -11.50 -6.40 9.25
C ILE A 50 -10.41 -7.26 9.90
N ILE A 51 -9.38 -7.63 9.14
CA ILE A 51 -8.24 -8.42 9.65
C ILE A 51 -7.46 -7.65 10.73
N LEU A 52 -7.29 -6.34 10.54
CA LEU A 52 -6.57 -5.48 11.48
C LEU A 52 -7.44 -4.99 12.65
N LEU A 53 -8.75 -5.14 12.58
CA LEU A 53 -9.70 -4.65 13.57
C LEU A 53 -9.40 -5.14 15.01
N PRO A 54 -9.08 -6.43 15.26
CA PRO A 54 -8.74 -6.90 16.60
C PRO A 54 -7.53 -6.17 17.19
N PHE A 55 -6.55 -5.82 16.36
CA PHE A 55 -5.33 -5.13 16.79
C PHE A 55 -5.62 -3.69 17.25
N LEU A 56 -6.63 -3.01 16.69
CA LEU A 56 -7.05 -1.70 17.19
C LEU A 56 -7.53 -1.78 18.64
N PHE A 57 -8.22 -2.85 19.02
CA PHE A 57 -8.68 -3.04 20.39
C PHE A 57 -7.53 -3.41 21.35
N ILE A 58 -6.59 -4.24 20.88
CA ILE A 58 -5.40 -4.62 21.65
C ILE A 58 -4.54 -3.39 21.95
N TYR A 59 -4.30 -2.54 20.95
CA TYR A 59 -3.42 -1.36 21.07
C TYR A 59 -4.18 -0.05 21.33
N LYS A 60 -5.42 -0.12 21.85
CA LYS A 60 -6.27 1.06 22.09
C LYS A 60 -5.61 2.15 22.95
N LEU A 61 -4.74 1.77 23.89
CA LEU A 61 -4.03 2.72 24.76
C LEU A 61 -2.95 3.49 23.99
N GLU A 62 -2.30 2.85 23.02
CA GLU A 62 -1.32 3.51 22.15
C GLU A 62 -2.01 4.45 21.15
N LEU A 63 -3.18 4.05 20.64
CA LEU A 63 -3.99 4.91 19.75
C LEU A 63 -4.40 6.23 20.44
N LYS A 64 -4.65 6.21 21.76
CA LYS A 64 -4.95 7.43 22.54
C LYS A 64 -3.77 8.39 22.66
N LYS A 65 -2.54 7.94 22.44
CA LYS A 65 -1.33 8.79 22.48
C LYS A 65 -1.11 9.56 21.18
N ILE A 66 -1.86 9.23 20.11
CA ILE A 66 -1.74 9.88 18.81
C ILE A 66 -2.32 11.29 18.88
N THR A 67 -1.49 12.29 18.57
CA THR A 67 -1.88 13.70 18.54
C THR A 67 -2.75 14.02 17.31
N ARG A 68 -3.50 15.13 17.36
CA ARG A 68 -4.30 15.59 16.20
C ARG A 68 -3.47 15.78 14.92
N LYS A 69 -2.22 16.27 15.06
CA LYS A 69 -1.31 16.43 13.94
C LYS A 69 -0.95 15.08 13.30
N GLN A 70 -0.63 14.09 14.11
CA GLN A 70 -0.33 12.74 13.64
C GLN A 70 -1.55 12.07 12.99
N TRP A 71 -2.75 12.29 13.51
CA TRP A 71 -3.99 11.86 12.85
C TRP A 71 -4.15 12.48 11.45
N GLY A 72 -3.83 13.77 11.30
CA GLY A 72 -3.79 14.41 9.98
C GLY A 72 -2.77 13.76 9.04
N THR A 73 -1.57 13.42 9.53
CA THR A 73 -0.57 12.70 8.75
C THR A 73 -1.07 11.32 8.31
N ILE A 74 -1.66 10.54 9.23
CA ILE A 74 -2.23 9.23 8.94
C ILE A 74 -3.31 9.34 7.86
N PHE A 75 -4.20 10.34 7.97
CA PHE A 75 -5.25 10.57 6.99
C PHE A 75 -4.67 10.84 5.59
N TRP A 76 -3.68 11.74 5.47
CA TRP A 76 -3.09 12.05 4.17
C TRP A 76 -2.37 10.87 3.53
N VAL A 77 -1.64 10.08 4.33
CA VAL A 77 -0.98 8.85 3.85
C VAL A 77 -2.01 7.82 3.39
N ALA A 78 -3.07 7.60 4.19
CA ALA A 78 -4.14 6.68 3.85
C ALA A 78 -4.92 7.13 2.61
N LEU A 79 -5.12 8.43 2.41
CA LEU A 79 -5.84 8.97 1.27
C LEU A 79 -5.02 8.87 -0.03
N PHE A 80 -3.82 9.44 -0.05
CA PHE A 80 -3.02 9.53 -1.28
C PHE A 80 -2.29 8.23 -1.62
N GLY A 81 -1.59 7.64 -0.65
CA GLY A 81 -0.82 6.42 -0.85
C GLY A 81 -1.71 5.17 -0.83
N GLY A 82 -2.67 5.13 0.10
CA GLY A 82 -3.63 4.04 0.24
C GLY A 82 -4.73 4.10 -0.83
N ALA A 83 -5.80 4.83 -0.56
CA ALA A 83 -7.04 4.77 -1.34
C ALA A 83 -6.87 5.23 -2.79
N LEU A 84 -6.36 6.45 -3.02
CA LEU A 84 -6.24 7.02 -4.36
C LEU A 84 -5.15 6.32 -5.16
N GLY A 85 -3.97 6.12 -4.58
CA GLY A 85 -2.83 5.48 -5.23
C GLY A 85 -3.15 4.08 -5.73
N THR A 86 -3.75 3.24 -4.89
CA THR A 86 -4.14 1.86 -5.28
C THR A 86 -5.30 1.84 -6.26
N THR A 87 -6.26 2.77 -6.15
CA THR A 87 -7.36 2.90 -7.12
C THR A 87 -6.85 3.27 -8.51
N PHE A 88 -5.94 4.24 -8.61
CA PHE A 88 -5.35 4.64 -9.89
C PHE A 88 -4.48 3.55 -10.47
N PHE A 89 -3.69 2.85 -9.64
CA PHE A 89 -2.92 1.69 -10.08
C PHE A 89 -3.82 0.58 -10.65
N THR A 90 -4.88 0.21 -9.92
CA THR A 90 -5.85 -0.81 -10.36
C THR A 90 -6.56 -0.37 -11.63
N LYS A 91 -6.97 0.90 -11.72
CA LYS A 91 -7.60 1.45 -12.92
C LYS A 91 -6.66 1.39 -14.13
N ALA A 92 -5.38 1.71 -13.95
CA ALA A 92 -4.39 1.61 -15.03
C ALA A 92 -4.25 0.17 -15.54
N LEU A 93 -4.19 -0.82 -14.65
CA LEU A 93 -4.16 -2.24 -15.05
C LEU A 93 -5.41 -2.68 -15.83
N PHE A 94 -6.57 -2.19 -15.43
CA PHE A 94 -7.84 -2.54 -16.09
C PHE A 94 -7.92 -1.90 -17.49
N LEU A 95 -7.44 -0.66 -17.63
CA LEU A 95 -7.41 0.05 -18.92
C LEU A 95 -6.48 -0.60 -19.94
N THR A 96 -5.39 -1.25 -19.50
CA THR A 96 -4.51 -2.00 -20.41
C THR A 96 -5.00 -3.42 -20.71
N GLY A 97 -6.16 -3.82 -20.19
CA GLY A 97 -6.68 -5.17 -20.32
C GLY A 97 -5.73 -6.23 -19.77
N PHE A 98 -4.83 -5.86 -18.83
CA PHE A 98 -3.78 -6.71 -18.28
C PHE A 98 -2.79 -7.28 -19.32
N VAL A 99 -2.72 -6.70 -20.52
CA VAL A 99 -1.69 -7.08 -21.52
C VAL A 99 -0.34 -6.48 -21.12
N ASP A 100 -0.34 -5.21 -20.69
CA ASP A 100 0.86 -4.44 -20.36
C ASP A 100 1.05 -4.24 -18.84
N ILE A 101 0.88 -5.30 -18.04
CA ILE A 101 1.05 -5.25 -16.58
C ILE A 101 2.43 -4.68 -16.21
N SER A 102 3.47 -5.11 -16.94
CA SER A 102 4.84 -4.65 -16.75
C SER A 102 4.99 -3.14 -16.93
N VAL A 103 4.31 -2.53 -17.90
CA VAL A 103 4.38 -1.08 -18.13
C VAL A 103 3.81 -0.32 -16.94
N VAL A 104 2.63 -0.74 -16.46
CA VAL A 104 1.98 -0.11 -15.30
C VAL A 104 2.84 -0.25 -14.04
N ILE A 105 3.41 -1.43 -13.80
CA ILE A 105 4.31 -1.67 -12.66
C ILE A 105 5.60 -0.85 -12.80
N LEU A 106 6.20 -0.78 -13.98
CA LEU A 106 7.40 0.02 -14.22
C LEU A 106 7.13 1.49 -13.94
N LEU A 107 6.01 2.04 -14.44
CA LEU A 107 5.57 3.40 -14.14
C LEU A 107 5.38 3.61 -12.62
N GLN A 108 4.84 2.63 -11.91
CA GLN A 108 4.73 2.68 -10.45
C GLN A 108 6.11 2.70 -9.75
N LYS A 109 7.14 2.05 -10.31
CA LYS A 109 8.49 2.08 -9.73
C LYS A 109 9.19 3.44 -9.84
N PHE A 110 8.61 4.41 -10.56
CA PHE A 110 9.09 5.81 -10.53
C PHE A 110 8.64 6.59 -9.29
N GLN A 111 7.82 6.00 -8.40
CA GLN A 111 7.45 6.57 -7.09
C GLN A 111 8.62 7.24 -6.34
N PRO A 112 9.84 6.67 -6.28
CA PRO A 112 10.96 7.29 -5.58
C PRO A 112 11.36 8.66 -6.14
N ILE A 113 11.24 8.87 -7.45
CA ILE A 113 11.57 10.16 -8.08
C ILE A 113 10.59 11.24 -7.58
N PHE A 114 9.30 10.93 -7.60
CA PHE A 114 8.28 11.84 -7.07
C PHE A 114 8.46 12.08 -5.56
N ALA A 115 8.84 11.06 -4.79
CA ALA A 115 9.12 11.20 -3.37
C ALA A 115 10.30 12.15 -3.10
N ILE A 116 11.40 12.03 -3.85
CA ILE A 116 12.57 12.91 -3.75
C ILE A 116 12.19 14.35 -4.11
N ILE A 117 11.52 14.55 -5.24
CA ILE A 117 11.10 15.89 -5.71
C ILE A 117 10.15 16.55 -4.70
N LEU A 118 9.14 15.81 -4.22
CA LEU A 118 8.18 16.34 -3.25
C LEU A 118 8.81 16.59 -1.89
N SER A 119 9.76 15.76 -1.44
CA SER A 119 10.52 16.03 -0.22
C SER A 119 11.31 17.33 -0.36
N ALA A 120 12.00 17.51 -1.48
CA ALA A 120 12.79 18.72 -1.73
C ALA A 120 11.92 20.00 -1.76
N ILE A 121 10.69 19.93 -2.28
CA ILE A 121 9.79 21.08 -2.34
C ILE A 121 9.09 21.33 -1.00
N ILE A 122 8.53 20.30 -0.38
CA ILE A 122 7.64 20.41 0.79
C ILE A 122 8.44 20.47 2.09
N LEU A 123 9.41 19.56 2.26
CA LEU A 123 10.24 19.47 3.45
C LEU A 123 11.49 20.36 3.36
N ARG A 124 11.80 20.86 2.15
CA ARG A 124 13.01 21.68 1.87
C ARG A 124 14.30 20.92 2.18
N GLU A 125 14.23 19.59 2.08
CA GLU A 125 15.40 18.71 2.16
C GLU A 125 16.23 18.86 0.87
N ARG A 126 17.55 18.77 0.96
CA ARG A 126 18.47 18.88 -0.19
C ARG A 126 19.08 17.54 -0.52
#